data_AF-A0A847WPR1-F1
#
_entry.id   AF-A0A847WPR1-F1
#
_cell.length_a   1.000
_cell.length_b   1.000
_cell.length_c   1.000
_cell.angle_alpha   90.00
_cell.angle_beta   90.00
_cell.angle_gamma   90.00
#
_symmetry.space_group_name_H-M   'P 1'
#
loop_
_entity.id
_entity.type
_entity.pdbx_description
1 polymer ?
#
loop_
_entity_poly.entity_id
_entity_poly.type
_entity_poly.pdbx_seq_one_letter_code
_entity_poly.pdbx_strand_id
1 'polypeptide(L)'
;MLVLNDVWVNWFEGEDKGYNVCPFFEWRKRDKIELLDTIPLLYIEKELYQYIENDLDDLPERLLMKIHNRAIKNGRAIEYAAVVTNGEGIIAFDTMGYRIPLKKSRLIPRHERRVYQMIRMINPMSFSMKKLRNQESNHIFSLSREAMLGLSRRERELKQLLMLALDQLREGKNLDEVHYWLTEWEPEQYQLIQGLSFQKAWDRLYQHIYHGWTIKHEQFCQQMIKGQPLFEQLWDKANQIDNDTQIKRIK
;
A
#
# COMPACT_ATOMS: atom_id res chain seq x y z
N MET A 1 2.60 30.20 5.72
CA MET A 1 2.29 28.81 5.31
C MET A 1 3.28 28.47 4.22
N LEU A 2 4.02 27.37 4.35
CA LEU A 2 4.98 26.96 3.33
C LEU A 2 4.24 26.37 2.13
N VAL A 3 4.80 26.56 0.95
CA VAL A 3 4.21 26.12 -0.30
C VAL A 3 5.32 25.55 -1.19
N LEU A 4 5.05 24.39 -1.77
CA LEU A 4 5.90 23.77 -2.77
C LEU A 4 5.28 23.98 -4.14
N ASN A 5 6.12 24.21 -5.13
CA ASN A 5 5.71 24.40 -6.51
C ASN A 5 6.27 23.26 -7.37
N ASP A 6 5.56 22.98 -8.47
CA ASP A 6 5.94 22.00 -9.49
C ASP A 6 6.24 20.61 -8.89
N VAL A 7 5.31 20.10 -8.08
CA VAL A 7 5.50 18.85 -7.33
C VAL A 7 4.99 17.67 -8.13
N TRP A 8 5.87 16.70 -8.36
CA TRP A 8 5.53 15.44 -8.99
C TRP A 8 5.02 14.44 -7.95
N VAL A 9 3.83 13.91 -8.18
CA VAL A 9 3.16 12.95 -7.30
C VAL A 9 2.69 11.73 -8.07
N ASN A 10 2.80 10.57 -7.45
CA ASN A 10 2.22 9.31 -7.91
C ASN A 10 1.16 8.86 -6.89
N TRP A 11 -0.12 9.03 -7.22
CA TRP A 11 -1.19 8.77 -6.27
C TRP A 11 -1.49 7.28 -6.15
N PHE A 12 -1.35 6.78 -4.93
CA PHE A 12 -1.86 5.49 -4.50
C PHE A 12 -3.22 5.71 -3.83
N GLU A 13 -4.27 5.14 -4.40
CA GLU A 13 -5.66 5.35 -3.98
C GLU A 13 -6.08 4.27 -2.98
N GLY A 14 -6.68 4.67 -1.85
CA GLY A 14 -7.24 3.75 -0.86
C GLY A 14 -6.21 2.98 -0.03
N GLU A 15 -4.93 3.41 -0.03
CA GLU A 15 -3.89 2.76 0.77
C GLU A 15 -3.97 3.20 2.22
N ASP A 16 -4.27 2.24 3.10
CA ASP A 16 -4.26 2.44 4.54
C ASP A 16 -2.84 2.45 5.09
N LYS A 17 -2.01 1.49 4.67
CA LYS A 17 -0.65 1.36 5.20
C LYS A 17 0.39 2.10 4.37
N GLY A 18 1.22 2.90 5.05
CA GLY A 18 2.26 3.71 4.40
C GLY A 18 3.36 2.92 3.70
N TYR A 19 3.52 1.61 3.99
CA TYR A 19 4.44 0.74 3.29
C TYR A 19 3.96 0.38 1.87
N ASN A 20 2.67 0.53 1.57
CA ASN A 20 2.15 0.34 0.21
C ASN A 20 2.38 1.57 -0.67
N VAL A 21 2.49 2.76 -0.06
CA VAL A 21 2.79 4.01 -0.76
C VAL A 21 4.25 4.02 -1.22
N CYS A 22 4.46 3.71 -2.50
CA CYS A 22 5.79 3.39 -3.01
C CYS A 22 6.68 4.65 -3.10
N PRO A 23 7.96 4.55 -2.68
CA PRO A 23 8.96 5.60 -2.89
C PRO A 23 9.30 5.73 -4.37
N PHE A 24 9.92 6.85 -4.74
CA PHE A 24 10.23 7.20 -6.13
C PHE A 24 10.95 6.10 -6.92
N PHE A 25 11.90 5.39 -6.32
CA PHE A 25 12.67 4.35 -7.01
C PHE A 25 11.84 3.11 -7.36
N GLU A 26 10.64 2.94 -6.79
CA GLU A 26 9.70 1.86 -7.11
C GLU A 26 8.56 2.31 -8.04
N TRP A 27 8.61 3.55 -8.54
CA TRP A 27 7.63 4.03 -9.51
C TRP A 27 7.84 3.34 -10.86
N ARG A 28 6.74 2.91 -11.47
CA ARG A 28 6.71 2.22 -12.76
C ARG A 28 6.30 3.19 -13.85
N LYS A 29 6.70 2.93 -15.10
CA LYS A 29 6.32 3.77 -16.26
C LYS A 29 4.81 3.87 -16.50
N ARG A 30 4.05 2.86 -16.07
CA ARG A 30 2.58 2.80 -16.17
C ARG A 30 1.86 3.55 -15.06
N ASP A 31 2.57 4.00 -14.03
CA ASP A 31 1.96 4.73 -12.93
C ASP A 31 1.44 6.09 -13.43
N LYS A 32 0.33 6.56 -12.85
CA LYS A 32 -0.27 7.86 -13.16
C LYS A 32 0.46 8.95 -12.41
N ILE A 33 1.57 9.41 -12.98
CA ILE A 33 2.35 10.52 -12.43
C ILE A 33 1.65 11.82 -12.79
N GLU A 34 1.35 12.64 -11.78
CA GLU A 34 0.71 13.94 -11.92
C GLU A 34 1.66 15.06 -11.47
N LEU A 35 1.52 16.23 -12.09
CA LEU A 35 2.19 17.46 -11.69
C LEU A 35 1.19 18.36 -10.95
N LEU A 36 1.56 18.80 -9.75
CA LEU A 36 0.84 19.82 -9.01
C LEU A 36 1.60 21.14 -9.12
N ASP A 37 0.92 22.18 -9.60
CA ASP A 37 1.50 23.52 -9.75
C ASP A 37 1.93 24.06 -8.39
N THR A 38 1.09 23.85 -7.38
CA THR A 38 1.27 24.40 -6.04
C THR A 38 0.62 23.50 -5.00
N ILE A 39 1.31 23.20 -3.90
CA ILE A 39 0.76 22.40 -2.79
C ILE A 39 1.28 22.93 -1.44
N PRO A 40 0.41 23.11 -0.42
CA PRO A 40 0.86 23.54 0.89
C PRO A 40 1.74 22.48 1.57
N LEU A 41 2.78 22.94 2.26
CA LEU A 41 3.65 22.12 3.09
C LEU A 41 3.36 22.39 4.56
N LEU A 42 3.08 21.33 5.30
CA LEU A 42 2.83 21.36 6.74
C LEU A 42 3.90 20.54 7.48
N TYR A 43 4.58 21.19 8.41
CA TYR A 43 5.41 20.51 9.40
C TYR A 43 4.55 20.19 10.62
N ILE A 44 4.38 18.90 10.94
CA ILE A 44 3.44 18.39 11.95
C ILE A 44 4.13 17.45 12.94
N GLU A 45 3.47 17.19 14.07
CA GLU A 45 3.94 16.22 15.06
C GLU A 45 3.93 14.78 14.53
N LYS A 46 4.81 13.95 15.10
CA LYS A 46 5.03 12.56 14.69
C LYS A 46 3.76 11.70 14.78
N GLU A 47 2.94 11.91 15.80
CA GLU A 47 1.70 11.16 16.02
C GLU A 47 0.70 11.39 14.87
N LEU A 48 0.46 12.64 14.50
CA LEU A 48 -0.42 12.98 13.37
C LEU A 48 0.15 12.50 12.03
N TYR A 49 1.48 12.57 11.86
CA TYR A 49 2.11 12.04 10.65
C TYR A 49 1.90 10.53 10.52
N GLN A 50 2.11 9.77 11.60
CA GLN A 50 1.92 8.33 11.61
C GLN A 50 0.46 7.94 11.35
N TYR A 51 -0.48 8.72 11.88
CA TYR A 51 -1.91 8.57 11.60
C TYR A 51 -2.24 8.76 10.12
N ILE A 52 -1.80 9.87 9.52
CA ILE A 52 -2.03 10.14 8.09
C ILE A 52 -1.40 9.05 7.22
N GLU A 53 -0.23 8.55 7.62
CA GLU A 53 0.50 7.54 6.88
C GLU A 53 -0.13 6.15 6.96
N ASN A 54 -0.66 5.73 8.12
CA ASN A 54 -1.01 4.33 8.39
C ASN A 54 -2.50 4.05 8.64
N ASP A 55 -3.35 5.08 8.61
CA ASP A 55 -4.80 4.97 8.79
C ASP A 55 -5.58 5.63 7.63
N LEU A 56 -6.86 5.27 7.50
CA LEU A 56 -7.84 5.86 6.57
C LEU A 56 -9.04 6.42 7.35
N ASP A 57 -8.76 7.29 8.31
CA ASP A 57 -9.77 7.94 9.13
C ASP A 57 -9.78 9.46 8.95
N ASP A 58 -10.75 10.12 9.59
CA ASP A 58 -11.00 11.56 9.48
C ASP A 58 -9.85 12.43 10.00
N LEU A 59 -9.38 13.34 9.15
CA LEU A 59 -8.39 14.34 9.53
C LEU A 59 -8.97 15.40 10.47
N PRO A 60 -8.14 16.01 11.36
CA PRO A 60 -8.58 17.09 12.22
C PRO A 60 -9.14 18.27 11.42
N GLU A 61 -10.31 18.80 11.82
CA GLU A 61 -10.96 19.92 11.12
C GLU A 61 -10.06 21.15 11.01
N ARG A 62 -9.25 21.43 12.05
CA ARG A 62 -8.26 22.52 12.03
C ARG A 62 -7.20 22.35 10.94
N LEU A 63 -6.83 21.11 10.62
CA LEU A 63 -5.89 20.81 9.54
C LEU A 63 -6.58 21.03 8.19
N LEU A 64 -7.78 20.49 8.01
CA LEU A 64 -8.58 20.64 6.79
C LEU A 64 -8.84 22.11 6.45
N MET A 65 -9.26 22.93 7.42
CA MET A 65 -9.45 24.38 7.25
C MET A 65 -8.19 25.10 6.77
N LYS A 66 -7.00 24.63 7.18
CA LYS A 66 -5.73 25.27 6.84
C LYS A 66 -5.30 24.99 5.40
N ILE A 67 -5.64 23.81 4.89
CA ILE A 67 -5.26 23.36 3.54
C ILE A 67 -6.37 23.57 2.50
N HIS A 68 -7.57 23.97 2.95
CA HIS A 68 -8.74 24.18 2.10
C HIS A 68 -8.45 25.11 0.91
N ASN A 69 -8.61 24.61 -0.32
CA ASN A 69 -8.39 25.31 -1.60
C ASN A 69 -7.00 25.95 -1.73
N ARG A 70 -5.97 25.37 -1.10
CA ARG A 70 -4.59 25.87 -1.15
C ARG A 70 -3.71 25.17 -2.18
N ALA A 71 -4.07 23.94 -2.57
CA ALA A 71 -3.37 23.22 -3.62
C ALA A 71 -3.96 23.57 -4.99
N ILE A 72 -3.12 23.67 -6.01
CA ILE A 72 -3.50 24.03 -7.39
C ILE A 72 -2.93 22.97 -8.33
N LYS A 73 -3.79 22.49 -9.23
CA LYS A 73 -3.45 21.56 -10.31
C LYS A 73 -4.06 22.06 -11.61
N ASN A 74 -3.22 22.30 -12.63
CA ASN A 74 -3.63 22.82 -13.92
C ASN A 74 -4.53 24.07 -13.79
N GLY A 75 -4.17 24.97 -12.86
CA GLY A 75 -4.95 26.17 -12.55
C GLY A 75 -6.27 25.97 -11.80
N ARG A 76 -6.63 24.72 -11.42
CA ARG A 76 -7.81 24.43 -10.59
C ARG A 76 -7.41 24.19 -9.15
N ALA A 77 -8.14 24.78 -8.21
CA ALA A 77 -7.93 24.53 -6.79
C ALA A 77 -8.41 23.11 -6.43
N ILE A 78 -7.62 22.41 -5.62
CA ILE A 78 -7.99 21.14 -4.99
C ILE A 78 -8.46 21.47 -3.57
N GLU A 79 -9.58 20.88 -3.16
CA GLU A 79 -10.23 21.18 -1.88
C GLU A 79 -9.31 20.89 -0.70
N TYR A 80 -8.83 19.66 -0.52
CA TYR A 80 -7.91 19.32 0.57
C TYR A 80 -6.77 18.44 0.08
N ALA A 81 -5.65 19.09 -0.22
CA ALA A 81 -4.40 18.39 -0.52
C ALA A 81 -3.23 19.12 0.13
N ALA A 82 -2.27 18.36 0.65
CA ALA A 82 -1.09 18.90 1.30
C ALA A 82 0.07 17.90 1.28
N VAL A 83 1.28 18.44 1.35
CA VAL A 83 2.47 17.70 1.75
C VAL A 83 2.64 17.85 3.25
N VAL A 84 2.74 16.74 3.97
CA VAL A 84 3.04 16.74 5.40
C VAL A 84 4.39 16.09 5.66
N THR A 85 5.06 16.57 6.69
CA THR A 85 6.31 15.98 7.18
C THR A 85 6.38 16.09 8.70
N ASN A 86 7.03 15.12 9.34
CA ASN A 86 7.42 15.15 10.75
C ASN A 86 8.95 15.39 10.93
N GLY A 87 9.67 15.71 9.85
CA GLY A 87 11.12 15.89 9.85
C GLY A 87 11.92 14.62 9.57
N GLU A 88 11.31 13.43 9.63
CA GLU A 88 11.92 12.13 9.27
C GLU A 88 11.31 11.57 7.96
N GLY A 89 9.99 11.68 7.82
CA GLY A 89 9.22 11.20 6.70
C GLY A 89 8.46 12.33 6.01
N ILE A 90 8.14 12.10 4.73
CA ILE A 90 7.35 13.01 3.91
C ILE A 90 6.28 12.20 3.18
N ILE A 91 5.06 12.73 3.18
CA ILE A 91 3.95 12.16 2.41
C ILE A 91 3.08 13.30 1.87
N ALA A 92 2.70 13.20 0.60
CA ALA A 92 1.65 14.02 0.02
C ALA A 92 0.34 13.25 0.12
N PHE A 93 -0.75 13.94 0.45
CA PHE A 93 -2.07 13.35 0.42
C PHE A 93 -3.09 14.28 -0.25
N ASP A 94 -4.16 13.67 -0.76
CA ASP A 94 -5.35 14.33 -1.29
C ASP A 94 -6.58 13.57 -0.78
N THR A 95 -7.57 14.30 -0.27
CA THR A 95 -8.80 13.70 0.25
C THR A 95 -9.91 13.57 -0.79
N MET A 96 -9.72 14.07 -2.02
CA MET A 96 -10.75 14.15 -3.05
C MET A 96 -12.05 14.86 -2.60
N GLY A 97 -11.94 15.79 -1.65
CA GLY A 97 -13.08 16.53 -1.08
C GLY A 97 -13.72 15.87 0.16
N TYR A 98 -13.26 14.67 0.54
CA TYR A 98 -13.65 14.03 1.80
C TYR A 98 -12.80 14.52 2.98
N ARG A 99 -13.07 13.98 4.18
CA ARG A 99 -12.27 14.25 5.39
C ARG A 99 -11.13 13.25 5.59
N ILE A 100 -11.05 12.21 4.76
CA ILE A 100 -10.13 11.08 4.87
C ILE A 100 -9.02 11.22 3.80
N PRO A 101 -7.75 10.93 4.10
CA PRO A 101 -6.66 10.98 3.12
C PRO A 101 -6.69 9.77 2.18
N LEU A 102 -7.59 9.81 1.19
CA LEU A 102 -7.82 8.71 0.24
C LEU A 102 -6.65 8.49 -0.73
N LYS A 103 -5.98 9.55 -1.15
CA LYS A 103 -4.84 9.47 -2.07
C LYS A 103 -3.57 9.81 -1.33
N LYS A 104 -2.56 8.95 -1.43
CA LYS A 104 -1.26 9.15 -0.79
C LYS A 104 -0.14 9.05 -1.82
N SER A 105 0.95 9.77 -1.61
CA SER A 105 2.10 9.74 -2.49
C SER A 105 3.40 10.07 -1.76
N ARG A 106 4.51 9.46 -2.20
CA ARG A 106 5.86 9.91 -1.84
C ARG A 106 6.34 10.97 -2.81
N LEU A 107 7.37 11.72 -2.44
CA LEU A 107 7.94 12.74 -3.31
C LEU A 107 9.21 12.24 -4.02
N ILE A 108 9.56 12.89 -5.12
CA ILE A 108 10.85 12.69 -5.78
C ILE A 108 11.96 13.26 -4.87
N PRO A 109 13.17 12.64 -4.81
CA PRO A 109 14.25 13.08 -3.91
C PRO A 109 14.61 14.58 -3.98
N ARG A 110 14.46 15.22 -5.16
CA ARG A 110 14.69 16.66 -5.31
C ARG A 110 13.69 17.49 -4.49
N HIS A 111 12.42 17.10 -4.46
CA HIS A 111 11.39 17.76 -3.67
C HIS A 111 11.56 17.48 -2.18
N GLU A 112 11.94 16.25 -1.81
CA GLU A 112 12.24 15.91 -0.41
C GLU A 112 13.34 16.79 0.16
N ARG A 113 14.45 16.97 -0.57
CA ARG A 113 15.53 17.89 -0.15
C ARG A 113 15.02 19.32 0.07
N ARG A 114 14.14 19.80 -0.81
CA ARG A 114 13.54 21.14 -0.69
C ARG A 114 12.65 21.24 0.55
N VAL A 115 11.84 20.21 0.83
CA VAL A 115 11.03 20.13 2.06
C VAL A 115 11.92 20.23 3.29
N TYR A 116 12.96 19.41 3.37
CA TYR A 116 13.89 19.42 4.51
C TYR A 116 14.57 20.78 4.71
N GLN A 117 14.92 21.49 3.62
CA GLN A 117 15.48 22.83 3.72
C GLN A 117 14.48 23.84 4.28
N MET A 118 13.21 23.75 3.86
CA MET A 118 12.16 24.70 4.25
C MET A 118 11.73 24.54 5.71
N ILE A 119 11.79 23.34 6.28
CA ILE A 119 11.39 23.09 7.68
C ILE A 119 12.47 23.43 8.72
N ARG A 120 13.74 23.66 8.32
CA ARG A 120 14.87 23.86 9.26
C ARG A 120 14.67 24.99 10.29
N MET A 121 13.88 26.00 9.95
CA MET A 121 13.67 27.19 10.78
C MET A 121 12.25 27.25 11.38
N ILE A 122 11.49 26.16 11.29
CA ILE A 122 10.07 26.13 11.67
C ILE A 122 9.85 25.03 12.69
N ASN A 123 8.97 25.30 13.66
CA ASN A 123 8.57 24.32 14.66
C ASN A 123 7.35 23.50 14.18
N PRO A 124 7.23 22.23 14.61
CA PRO A 124 6.10 21.38 14.23
C PRO A 124 4.79 21.97 14.75
N MET A 125 3.75 21.87 13.93
CA MET A 125 2.40 22.30 14.29
C MET A 125 1.68 21.17 15.02
N SER A 126 1.15 21.48 16.20
CA SER A 126 0.32 20.57 16.97
C SER A 126 -1.15 20.69 16.56
N PHE A 127 -1.80 19.54 16.42
CA PHE A 127 -3.24 19.46 16.17
C PHE A 127 -3.85 18.57 17.24
N SER A 128 -4.91 19.05 17.89
CA SER A 128 -5.63 18.26 18.88
C SER A 128 -6.31 17.08 18.20
N MET A 129 -5.73 15.89 18.32
CA MET A 129 -6.39 14.65 17.93
C MET A 129 -7.47 14.35 18.97
N LYS A 130 -8.73 14.21 18.54
CA LYS A 130 -9.71 13.49 19.38
C LYS A 130 -9.14 12.08 19.54
N LYS A 131 -8.92 11.63 20.78
CA LYS A 131 -8.32 10.33 21.14
C LYS A 131 -8.63 9.30 20.06
N LEU A 132 -7.61 9.01 19.24
CA LEU A 132 -7.70 7.99 18.22
C LEU A 132 -8.08 6.69 18.93
N ARG A 133 -9.16 6.06 18.49
CA ARG A 133 -9.39 4.68 18.88
C ARG A 133 -8.23 3.90 18.28
N ASN A 134 -7.35 3.37 19.13
CA ASN A 134 -6.51 2.22 18.81
C ASN A 134 -7.42 1.01 18.58
N GLN A 135 -8.27 1.06 17.56
CA GLN A 135 -8.72 -0.15 16.93
C GLN A 135 -7.64 -0.42 15.90
N GLU A 136 -6.67 -1.24 16.31
CA GLU A 136 -6.05 -2.15 15.36
C GLU A 136 -7.21 -2.89 14.70
N SER A 137 -7.77 -2.30 13.63
CA SER A 137 -8.46 -3.07 12.64
C SER A 137 -7.35 -3.86 11.95
N ASN A 138 -6.92 -4.92 12.64
CA ASN A 138 -6.25 -6.06 12.05
C ASN A 138 -7.29 -6.69 11.13
N HIS A 139 -7.61 -6.00 10.04
CA HIS A 139 -8.22 -6.60 8.89
C HIS A 139 -7.27 -7.74 8.54
N ILE A 140 -7.79 -8.95 8.47
CA ILE A 140 -7.02 -10.15 8.13
C ILE A 140 -6.30 -9.97 6.77
N PHE A 141 -6.76 -8.99 5.97
CA PHE A 141 -6.17 -8.52 4.72
C PHE A 141 -4.90 -7.66 4.86
N SER A 142 -4.69 -6.97 5.99
CA SER A 142 -3.53 -6.12 6.20
C SER A 142 -2.41 -6.93 6.85
N LEU A 143 -1.46 -7.40 6.05
CA LEU A 143 -0.20 -7.94 6.53
C LEU A 143 0.46 -6.94 7.50
N SER A 144 1.13 -7.45 8.54
CA SER A 144 1.87 -6.57 9.42
C SER A 144 3.00 -5.86 8.64
N ARG A 145 3.41 -4.69 9.15
CA ARG A 145 4.57 -3.97 8.61
C ARG A 145 5.79 -4.89 8.54
N GLU A 146 6.02 -5.70 9.57
CA GLU A 146 7.16 -6.61 9.69
C GLU A 146 7.21 -7.64 8.55
N ALA A 147 6.05 -8.19 8.14
CA ALA A 147 5.97 -9.16 7.06
C ALA A 147 6.24 -8.55 5.67
N MET A 148 6.17 -7.21 5.55
CA MET A 148 6.34 -6.46 4.30
C MET A 148 7.67 -5.71 4.21
N LEU A 149 8.46 -5.65 5.30
CA LEU A 149 9.75 -5.00 5.30
C LEU A 149 10.75 -5.72 4.39
N GLY A 150 11.47 -4.95 3.57
CA GLY A 150 12.51 -5.45 2.68
C GLY A 150 12.01 -6.04 1.36
N LEU A 151 10.69 -6.14 1.17
CA LEU A 151 10.09 -6.58 -0.09
C LEU A 151 10.05 -5.44 -1.10
N SER A 152 10.42 -5.74 -2.34
CA SER A 152 10.17 -4.86 -3.47
C SER A 152 8.67 -4.69 -3.70
N ARG A 153 8.26 -3.60 -4.36
CA ARG A 153 6.86 -3.40 -4.78
C ARG A 153 6.24 -4.64 -5.45
N ARG A 154 6.96 -5.30 -6.35
CA ARG A 154 6.49 -6.52 -7.03
C ARG A 154 6.21 -7.63 -6.03
N GLU A 155 7.15 -7.89 -5.12
CA GLU A 155 7.01 -8.94 -4.11
C GLU A 155 5.88 -8.61 -3.12
N ARG A 156 5.67 -7.34 -2.76
CA ARG A 156 4.53 -6.90 -1.93
C ARG A 156 3.19 -7.19 -2.61
N GLU A 157 3.07 -6.83 -3.89
CA GLU A 157 1.86 -7.09 -4.69
C GLU A 157 1.58 -8.60 -4.79
N LEU A 158 2.62 -9.42 -5.06
CA LEU A 158 2.48 -10.88 -5.14
C LEU A 158 2.17 -11.54 -3.79
N LYS A 159 2.75 -11.02 -2.71
CA LYS A 159 2.49 -11.51 -1.36
C LYS A 159 1.05 -11.21 -0.94
N GLN A 160 0.56 -9.99 -1.18
CA GLN A 160 -0.85 -9.66 -0.94
C GLN A 160 -1.78 -10.58 -1.73
N LEU A 161 -1.46 -10.83 -2.99
CA LEU A 161 -2.25 -11.72 -3.84
C LEU A 161 -2.27 -13.15 -3.28
N LEU A 162 -1.13 -13.69 -2.87
CA LEU A 162 -1.07 -15.01 -2.25
C LEU A 162 -1.90 -15.08 -0.96
N MET A 163 -1.87 -14.03 -0.14
CA MET A 163 -2.69 -13.94 1.07
C MET A 163 -4.19 -13.92 0.76
N LEU A 164 -4.62 -13.25 -0.31
CA LEU A 164 -6.01 -13.28 -0.76
C LEU A 164 -6.42 -14.70 -1.20
N ALA A 165 -5.55 -15.40 -1.92
CA ALA A 165 -5.80 -16.78 -2.32
C ALA A 165 -5.90 -17.73 -1.10
N LEU A 166 -5.02 -17.57 -0.11
CA LEU A 166 -5.07 -18.33 1.15
C LEU A 166 -6.34 -18.08 1.96
N ASP A 167 -6.86 -16.85 1.93
CA ASP A 167 -8.09 -16.52 2.64
C ASP A 167 -9.32 -17.12 1.94
N GLN A 168 -9.37 -17.09 0.60
CA GLN A 168 -10.40 -17.80 -0.16
C GLN A 168 -10.39 -19.31 0.15
N LEU A 169 -9.20 -19.92 0.25
CA LEU A 169 -9.05 -21.31 0.64
C LEU A 169 -9.53 -21.56 2.08
N ARG A 170 -9.32 -20.61 3.00
CA ARG A 170 -9.87 -20.68 4.36
C ARG A 170 -11.39 -20.64 4.37
N GLU A 171 -11.99 -19.73 3.60
CA GLU A 171 -13.44 -19.58 3.48
C GLU A 171 -14.11 -20.82 2.88
N GLY A 172 -13.44 -21.47 1.92
CA GLY A 172 -13.89 -22.71 1.31
C GLY A 172 -14.00 -23.89 2.29
N LYS A 173 -13.28 -23.86 3.43
CA LYS A 173 -13.28 -24.88 4.49
C LYS A 173 -13.05 -26.33 4.00
N ASN A 174 -12.43 -26.48 2.84
CA ASN A 174 -12.21 -27.78 2.22
C ASN A 174 -10.87 -28.37 2.69
N LEU A 175 -10.93 -29.44 3.49
CA LEU A 175 -9.76 -30.06 4.09
C LEU A 175 -8.82 -30.67 3.04
N ASP A 176 -9.38 -31.33 2.04
CA ASP A 176 -8.60 -32.00 0.99
C ASP A 176 -7.80 -31.00 0.15
N GLU A 177 -8.38 -29.83 -0.10
CA GLU A 177 -7.73 -28.75 -0.83
C GLU A 177 -6.57 -28.14 -0.03
N VAL A 178 -6.75 -27.91 1.28
CA VAL A 178 -5.65 -27.42 2.14
C VAL A 178 -4.53 -28.44 2.23
N HIS A 179 -4.87 -29.73 2.35
CA HIS A 179 -3.89 -30.82 2.36
C HIS A 179 -3.14 -30.93 1.05
N TYR A 180 -3.81 -30.77 -0.08
CA TYR A 180 -3.19 -30.74 -1.41
C TYR A 180 -2.15 -29.63 -1.49
N TRP A 181 -2.54 -28.38 -1.19
CA TRP A 181 -1.62 -27.24 -1.26
C TRP A 181 -0.47 -27.33 -0.26
N LEU A 182 -0.73 -27.83 0.96
CA LEU A 182 0.32 -28.05 1.95
C LEU A 182 1.29 -29.17 1.52
N THR A 183 0.81 -30.19 0.81
CA THR A 183 1.64 -31.26 0.25
C THR A 183 2.51 -30.76 -0.90
N GLU A 184 1.97 -29.90 -1.77
CA GLU A 184 2.77 -29.24 -2.82
C GLU A 184 3.89 -28.38 -2.23
N TRP A 185 3.66 -27.78 -1.04
CA TRP A 185 4.66 -26.99 -0.33
C TRP A 185 5.71 -27.84 0.41
N GLU A 186 5.28 -28.87 1.15
CA GLU A 186 6.14 -29.79 1.91
C GLU A 186 5.90 -31.27 1.51
N PRO A 187 6.34 -31.71 0.32
CA PRO A 187 6.06 -33.07 -0.18
C PRO A 187 6.67 -34.16 0.72
N GLU A 188 7.76 -33.86 1.42
CA GLU A 188 8.44 -34.78 2.33
C GLU A 188 7.61 -35.13 3.58
N GLN A 189 6.62 -34.32 3.94
CA GLN A 189 5.84 -34.46 5.17
C GLN A 189 4.43 -35.02 4.94
N TYR A 190 4.20 -35.69 3.81
CA TYR A 190 2.88 -36.20 3.41
C TYR A 190 2.13 -36.98 4.49
N GLN A 191 2.83 -37.90 5.18
CA GLN A 191 2.22 -38.72 6.24
C GLN A 191 1.76 -37.89 7.45
N LEU A 192 2.49 -36.81 7.76
CA LEU A 192 2.10 -35.88 8.82
C LEU A 192 0.91 -35.03 8.38
N ILE A 193 0.89 -34.59 7.13
CA ILE A 193 -0.15 -33.71 6.56
C ILE A 193 -1.52 -34.40 6.59
N GLN A 194 -1.60 -35.68 6.19
CA GLN A 194 -2.86 -36.43 6.20
C GLN A 194 -3.51 -36.52 7.59
N GLY A 195 -2.72 -36.47 8.67
CA GLY A 195 -3.20 -36.50 10.05
C GLY A 195 -3.62 -35.13 10.61
N LEU A 196 -3.41 -34.03 9.88
CA LEU A 196 -3.70 -32.69 10.38
C LEU A 196 -5.17 -32.32 10.19
N SER A 197 -5.77 -31.78 11.24
CA SER A 197 -7.04 -31.05 11.15
C SER A 197 -6.91 -29.81 10.26
N PHE A 198 -8.00 -29.43 9.59
CA PHE A 198 -8.08 -28.23 8.73
C PHE A 198 -7.36 -27.00 9.32
N GLN A 199 -7.69 -26.59 10.56
CA GLN A 199 -7.10 -25.40 11.18
C GLN A 199 -5.58 -25.49 11.30
N LYS A 200 -5.05 -26.62 11.79
CA LYS A 200 -3.60 -26.84 11.91
C LYS A 200 -2.89 -26.87 10.56
N ALA A 201 -3.50 -27.48 9.54
CA ALA A 201 -2.94 -27.50 8.19
C ALA A 201 -2.88 -26.09 7.60
N TRP A 202 -3.98 -25.32 7.76
CA TRP A 202 -4.05 -23.94 7.29
C TRP A 202 -3.09 -23.01 8.04
N ASP A 203 -3.05 -23.09 9.37
CA ASP A 203 -2.14 -22.29 10.20
C ASP A 203 -0.68 -22.54 9.81
N ARG A 204 -0.32 -23.80 9.56
CA ARG A 204 1.02 -24.16 9.10
C ARG A 204 1.35 -23.53 7.76
N LEU A 205 0.45 -23.65 6.78
CA LEU A 205 0.62 -23.03 5.46
C LEU A 205 0.74 -21.49 5.56
N TYR A 206 -0.10 -20.87 6.39
CA TYR A 206 -0.08 -19.43 6.66
C TYR A 206 1.27 -19.00 7.24
N GLN A 207 1.80 -19.72 8.24
CA GLN A 207 3.09 -19.37 8.85
C GLN A 207 4.25 -19.44 7.85
N HIS A 208 4.26 -20.43 6.95
CA HIS A 208 5.28 -20.52 5.90
C HIS A 208 5.25 -19.30 4.96
N ILE A 209 4.06 -18.85 4.58
CA ILE A 209 3.89 -17.76 3.62
C ILE A 209 4.04 -16.38 4.28
N TYR A 210 3.65 -16.26 5.54
CA TYR A 210 3.75 -15.02 6.30
C TYR A 210 5.22 -14.60 6.49
N HIS A 211 6.11 -15.56 6.74
CA HIS A 211 7.52 -15.29 7.02
C HIS A 211 8.40 -15.29 5.76
N GLY A 212 8.91 -14.11 5.41
CA GLY A 212 9.82 -13.91 4.29
C GLY A 212 9.11 -13.90 2.93
N TRP A 213 9.93 -13.91 1.87
CA TRP A 213 9.50 -14.07 0.48
C TRP A 213 10.67 -14.64 -0.33
N THR A 214 10.40 -15.66 -1.15
CA THR A 214 11.42 -16.32 -1.96
C THR A 214 10.81 -16.76 -3.29
N ILE A 215 11.65 -17.18 -4.24
CA ILE A 215 11.21 -17.70 -5.55
C ILE A 215 10.22 -18.87 -5.40
N LYS A 216 10.37 -19.70 -4.35
CA LYS A 216 9.40 -20.77 -4.05
C LYS A 216 8.00 -20.22 -3.79
N HIS A 217 7.89 -19.09 -3.09
CA HIS A 217 6.61 -18.42 -2.86
C HIS A 217 6.00 -17.91 -4.16
N GLU A 218 6.82 -17.36 -5.08
CA GLU A 218 6.34 -16.93 -6.39
C GLU A 218 5.79 -18.10 -7.20
N GLN A 219 6.51 -19.23 -7.25
CA GLN A 219 6.08 -20.43 -7.97
C GLN A 219 4.78 -21.00 -7.39
N PHE A 220 4.69 -21.08 -6.07
CA PHE A 220 3.49 -21.54 -5.38
C PHE A 220 2.30 -20.61 -5.64
N CYS A 221 2.52 -19.30 -5.57
CA CYS A 221 1.53 -18.29 -5.90
C CYS A 221 1.03 -18.45 -7.34
N GLN A 222 1.93 -18.61 -8.31
CA GLN A 222 1.57 -18.87 -9.70
C GLN A 222 0.73 -20.14 -9.88
N GLN A 223 1.02 -21.21 -9.15
CA GLN A 223 0.24 -22.46 -9.23
C GLN A 223 -1.16 -22.29 -8.63
N MET A 224 -1.27 -21.63 -7.48
CA MET A 224 -2.54 -21.44 -6.76
C MET A 224 -3.54 -20.55 -7.51
N ILE A 225 -3.03 -19.58 -8.27
CA ILE A 225 -3.82 -18.62 -9.03
C ILE A 225 -4.40 -19.22 -10.32
N LYS A 226 -3.75 -20.24 -10.89
CA LYS A 226 -4.10 -20.77 -12.21
C LYS A 226 -5.57 -21.19 -12.25
N GLY A 227 -6.29 -20.66 -13.24
CA GLY A 227 -7.72 -20.92 -13.41
C GLY A 227 -8.64 -19.88 -12.76
N GLN A 228 -8.08 -18.90 -12.04
CA GLN A 228 -8.83 -17.77 -11.49
C GLN A 228 -8.52 -16.48 -12.28
N PRO A 229 -9.43 -16.01 -13.16
CA PRO A 229 -9.12 -14.92 -14.09
C PRO A 229 -8.79 -13.60 -13.39
N LEU A 230 -9.42 -13.32 -12.24
CA LEU A 230 -9.15 -12.11 -11.46
C LEU A 230 -7.71 -12.12 -10.90
N PHE A 231 -7.28 -13.25 -10.34
CA PHE A 231 -5.95 -13.37 -9.76
C PHE A 231 -4.86 -13.41 -10.84
N GLU A 232 -5.13 -14.01 -11.99
CA GLU A 232 -4.21 -13.98 -13.13
C GLU A 232 -3.97 -12.53 -13.62
N GLN A 233 -5.03 -11.72 -13.69
CA GLN A 233 -4.89 -10.30 -14.03
C GLN A 233 -4.06 -9.52 -13.00
N LEU A 234 -4.24 -9.80 -11.71
CA LEU A 234 -3.45 -9.15 -10.64
C LEU A 234 -1.98 -9.60 -10.68
N TRP A 235 -1.72 -10.87 -10.99
CA TRP A 235 -0.39 -11.42 -11.19
C TRP A 235 0.33 -10.76 -12.38
N ASP A 236 -0.35 -10.63 -13.51
CA ASP A 236 0.18 -9.97 -14.72
C ASP A 236 0.48 -8.50 -14.45
N LYS A 237 -0.42 -7.81 -13.74
CA LYS A 237 -0.23 -6.42 -13.30
C LYS A 237 1.01 -6.28 -12.42
N ALA A 238 1.23 -7.20 -11.49
CA ALA A 238 2.39 -7.17 -10.59
C ALA A 238 3.72 -7.40 -11.33
N ASN A 239 3.72 -8.34 -12.28
CA ASN A 239 4.87 -8.67 -13.12
C ASN A 239 5.07 -7.72 -14.31
N GLN A 240 4.16 -6.77 -14.52
CA GLN A 240 4.15 -5.86 -15.67
C GLN A 240 4.10 -6.60 -17.02
N ILE A 241 3.57 -7.84 -17.05
CA ILE A 241 3.45 -8.62 -18.28
C ILE A 241 2.40 -7.93 -19.16
N ASP A 242 2.76 -7.61 -20.40
CA ASP A 242 1.87 -7.01 -21.39
C ASP A 242 0.98 -8.09 -22.00
N ASN A 243 -0.31 -8.09 -21.69
CA ASN A 243 -1.32 -8.77 -22.51
C ASN A 243 -1.68 -7.96 -23.79
N ASP A 244 -1.01 -6.83 -24.03
CA ASP A 244 -1.24 -5.96 -25.20
C ASP A 244 -0.66 -6.50 -26.53
N THR A 245 -0.17 -7.74 -26.56
CA THR A 245 0.32 -8.39 -27.79
C THR A 245 -0.73 -9.23 -28.54
N GLN A 246 -1.99 -9.31 -28.09
CA GLN A 246 -3.00 -10.15 -28.76
C GLN A 246 -4.07 -9.45 -29.59
N ILE A 247 -4.10 -8.11 -29.72
CA ILE A 247 -5.10 -7.46 -30.58
C ILE A 247 -4.44 -6.45 -31.52
N LYS A 248 -3.93 -6.97 -32.66
CA LYS A 248 -3.94 -6.34 -34.00
C LYS A 248 -3.25 -7.23 -35.03
N ARG A 249 -3.88 -8.37 -35.36
CA ARG A 249 -3.85 -8.88 -36.74
C ARG A 249 -5.18 -8.50 -37.37
N ILE A 250 -5.24 -7.27 -37.86
CA ILE A 250 -6.30 -6.84 -38.78
C ILE A 250 -5.90 -7.38 -40.16
N LYS A 251 -6.80 -8.17 -40.75
CA LYS A 251 -6.74 -8.64 -42.14
C LYS A 251 -6.85 -7.48 -43.11
#